data_AF-A0AAE0AXR2-F1
#
_entry.id   AF-A0AAE0AXR2-F1
#
_cell.length_a   1.000
_cell.length_b   1.000
_cell.length_c   1.000
_cell.angle_alpha   90.00
_cell.angle_beta   90.00
_cell.angle_gamma   90.00
#
_symmetry.space_group_name_H-M   'P 1'
#
loop_
_entity.id
_entity.type
_entity.pdbx_description
1 polymer ?
#
loop_
_entity_poly.entity_id
_entity_poly.type
_entity_poly.pdbx_seq_one_letter_code
_entity_poly.pdbx_strand_id
1 'polypeptide(L)'
;MLSDKKSMIGQSEIDFLGMHVSNGQYHPGPHLAQQLLDFPDSHLSQKQIQQFLSIINFIQNFIPKVSHYTSRLSALLKKNLPLGSHPHISRDSSQAGRPISSCSYYSFHWPLHPPDRRQ
;
A
#
# COMPACT_ATOMS: atom_id res chain seq x y z
N MET A 1 -7.06 16.05 -27.52
CA MET A 1 -5.92 15.50 -28.28
C MET A 1 -4.86 15.03 -27.30
N LEU A 2 -4.22 13.90 -27.57
CA LEU A 2 -3.08 13.40 -26.78
C LEU A 2 -1.85 14.27 -27.08
N SER A 3 -0.93 14.40 -26.13
CA SER A 3 0.31 15.14 -26.32
C SER A 3 1.36 14.24 -26.95
N ASP A 4 1.78 14.54 -28.18
CA ASP A 4 2.76 13.72 -28.93
C ASP A 4 4.06 13.49 -28.16
N LYS A 5 4.51 14.48 -27.37
CA LYS A 5 5.76 14.41 -26.59
C LYS A 5 5.65 13.57 -25.31
N LYS A 6 4.45 13.40 -24.77
CA LYS A 6 4.21 12.69 -23.51
C LYS A 6 3.53 11.34 -23.71
N SER A 7 3.08 11.06 -24.93
CA SER A 7 2.38 9.83 -25.28
C SER A 7 3.37 8.79 -25.77
N MET A 8 3.31 7.61 -25.18
CA MET A 8 4.08 6.44 -25.58
C MET A 8 3.09 5.33 -25.93
N ILE A 9 2.99 4.99 -27.21
CA ILE A 9 2.03 4.00 -27.75
C ILE A 9 2.81 2.84 -28.37
N GLY A 10 2.36 1.60 -28.14
CA GLY A 10 2.96 0.41 -28.74
C GLY A 10 4.34 0.03 -28.20
N GLN A 11 4.69 0.49 -26.99
CA GLN A 11 5.97 0.17 -26.35
C GLN A 11 5.86 -1.15 -25.57
N SER A 12 6.93 -1.95 -25.60
CA SER A 12 7.06 -3.16 -24.79
C SER A 12 7.39 -2.87 -23.33
N GLU A 13 7.85 -1.65 -23.05
CA GLU A 13 8.33 -1.17 -21.76
C GLU A 13 7.94 0.30 -21.55
N ILE A 14 7.57 0.66 -20.33
CA ILE A 14 7.24 2.05 -19.98
C ILE A 14 7.50 2.32 -18.50
N ASP A 15 8.02 3.51 -18.21
CA ASP A 15 8.00 4.08 -16.86
C ASP A 15 6.68 4.83 -16.64
N PHE A 16 5.87 4.35 -15.71
CA PHE A 16 4.55 4.92 -15.42
C PHE A 16 4.27 4.95 -13.92
N LEU A 17 3.88 6.12 -13.41
CA LEU A 17 3.60 6.36 -11.98
C LEU A 17 4.73 5.91 -11.04
N GLY A 18 5.96 6.04 -11.53
CA GLY A 18 7.14 5.63 -10.79
C GLY A 18 7.38 4.11 -10.75
N MET A 19 6.65 3.36 -11.56
CA MET A 19 6.86 1.94 -11.79
C MET A 19 7.47 1.72 -13.17
N HIS A 20 8.40 0.79 -13.24
CA HIS A 20 8.90 0.26 -14.48
C HIS A 20 8.04 -0.94 -14.88
N VAL A 21 7.41 -0.89 -16.04
CA VAL A 21 6.54 -1.98 -16.54
C VAL A 21 7.17 -2.60 -17.78
N SER A 22 7.44 -3.90 -17.74
CA SER A 22 7.97 -4.65 -18.87
C SER A 22 7.59 -6.12 -18.78
N ASN A 23 7.35 -6.77 -19.93
CA ASN A 23 7.10 -8.22 -20.03
C ASN A 23 6.02 -8.76 -19.06
N GLY A 24 4.95 -7.98 -18.85
CA GLY A 24 3.85 -8.35 -17.95
C GLY A 24 4.18 -8.27 -16.45
N GLN A 25 5.35 -7.75 -16.10
CA GLN A 25 5.81 -7.50 -14.73
C GLN A 25 5.96 -5.99 -14.51
N TYR A 26 6.03 -5.61 -13.23
CA TYR A 26 6.25 -4.21 -12.85
C TYR A 26 7.07 -4.13 -11.57
N HIS A 27 7.98 -3.16 -11.51
CA HIS A 27 8.89 -2.96 -10.38
C HIS A 27 8.97 -1.49 -10.01
N PRO A 28 9.19 -1.14 -8.73
CA PRO A 28 9.45 0.24 -8.33
C PRO A 28 10.66 0.80 -9.08
N GLY A 29 10.50 1.98 -9.68
CA GLY A 29 11.61 2.68 -10.32
C GLY A 29 12.64 3.17 -9.28
N PRO A 30 13.90 3.39 -9.69
CA PRO A 30 14.99 3.75 -8.78
C PRO A 30 14.75 5.05 -7.99
N HIS A 31 14.01 6.01 -8.57
CA HIS A 31 13.66 7.27 -7.91
C HIS A 31 12.79 7.09 -6.65
N LEU A 32 12.03 6.00 -6.51
CA LEU A 32 11.29 5.71 -5.27
C LEU A 32 12.25 5.28 -4.16
N ALA A 33 13.25 4.46 -4.50
CA ALA A 33 14.30 4.08 -3.56
C ALA A 33 15.14 5.30 -3.16
N GLN A 34 15.52 6.16 -4.11
CA GLN A 34 16.24 7.41 -3.80
C GLN A 34 15.43 8.31 -2.87
N GLN A 35 14.15 8.54 -3.16
CA GLN A 35 13.28 9.31 -2.26
C GLN A 35 13.22 8.74 -0.84
N LEU A 36 13.23 7.41 -0.68
CA LEU A 36 13.26 6.77 0.64
C LEU A 36 14.61 6.96 1.34
N LEU A 37 15.72 6.98 0.61
CA LEU A 37 17.07 7.22 1.13
C LEU A 37 17.31 8.69 1.52
N ASP A 38 16.59 9.62 0.88
CA ASP A 38 16.70 11.06 1.15
C ASP A 38 16.02 11.49 2.47
N PHE A 39 15.27 10.61 3.14
CA PHE A 39 14.71 10.92 4.45
C PHE A 39 15.82 10.94 5.52
N PRO A 40 15.82 11.92 6.43
CA PRO A 40 16.81 11.95 7.51
C PRO A 40 16.56 10.81 8.50
N ASP A 41 17.64 10.24 9.03
CA ASP A 41 17.58 9.15 10.02
C ASP A 41 16.94 9.54 11.36
N SER A 42 16.91 10.84 11.65
CA SER A 42 16.41 11.39 12.91
C SER A 42 15.63 12.69 12.69
N HIS A 43 14.85 13.09 13.70
CA HIS A 43 14.07 14.34 13.70
C HIS A 43 13.03 14.46 12.58
N LEU A 44 12.39 13.35 12.20
CA LEU A 44 11.28 13.36 11.25
C LEU A 44 10.06 14.10 11.82
N SER A 45 9.57 15.09 11.07
CA SER A 45 8.27 15.73 11.33
C SER A 45 7.10 14.80 11.02
N GLN A 46 5.92 15.08 11.59
CA GLN A 46 4.69 14.33 11.29
C GLN A 46 4.39 14.25 9.79
N LYS A 47 4.63 15.33 9.05
CA LYS A 47 4.46 15.40 7.59
C LYS A 47 5.45 14.48 6.87
N GLN A 48 6.72 14.47 7.28
CA GLN A 48 7.72 13.58 6.69
C GLN A 48 7.40 12.11 6.99
N ILE A 49 6.92 11.78 8.20
CA ILE A 49 6.47 10.42 8.52
C ILE A 49 5.29 10.01 7.62
N GLN A 50 4.33 10.90 7.38
CA GLN A 50 3.22 10.64 6.44
C GLN A 50 3.72 10.42 5.01
N GLN A 51 4.63 11.26 4.52
CA GLN A 51 5.19 11.13 3.17
C GLN A 51 5.97 9.82 3.02
N PHE A 52 6.81 9.48 4.00
CA PHE A 52 7.54 8.22 4.05
C PHE A 52 6.58 7.03 3.98
N LEU A 53 5.55 7.02 4.84
CA LEU A 53 4.54 5.96 4.87
C LEU A 53 3.74 5.86 3.57
N SER A 54 3.48 6.99 2.89
CA SER A 54 2.80 7.01 1.60
C SER A 54 3.60 6.26 0.53
N ILE A 55 4.91 6.52 0.44
CA ILE A 55 5.80 5.84 -0.52
C ILE A 55 5.90 4.35 -0.19
N ILE A 56 6.11 4.01 1.09
CA ILE A 56 6.18 2.60 1.52
C ILE A 56 4.88 1.84 1.24
N ASN A 57 3.72 2.47 1.48
CA ASN A 57 2.42 1.89 1.17
C ASN A 57 2.23 1.68 -0.34
N PHE A 58 2.73 2.60 -1.16
CA PHE A 58 2.70 2.46 -2.62
C PHE A 58 3.48 1.24 -3.11
N ILE A 59 4.66 0.98 -2.54
CA ILE A 59 5.54 -0.15 -2.92
C ILE A 59 5.39 -1.40 -2.03
N GLN A 60 4.36 -1.46 -1.18
CA GLN A 60 4.24 -2.49 -0.14
C GLN A 60 4.24 -3.93 -0.67
N ASN A 61 3.75 -4.15 -1.90
CA ASN A 61 3.69 -5.47 -2.53
C ASN A 61 5.08 -6.05 -2.82
N PHE A 62 6.13 -5.23 -2.78
CA PHE A 62 7.51 -5.63 -3.01
C PHE A 62 8.30 -5.83 -1.70
N ILE A 63 7.74 -5.46 -0.55
CA ILE A 63 8.42 -5.50 0.75
C ILE A 63 7.71 -6.51 1.66
N PRO A 64 8.30 -7.69 1.93
CA PRO A 64 7.67 -8.67 2.78
C PRO A 64 7.54 -8.14 4.21
N LYS A 65 6.37 -8.37 4.83
CA LYS A 65 6.09 -8.00 6.23
C LYS A 65 6.25 -6.50 6.54
N VAL A 66 6.04 -5.63 5.54
CA VAL A 66 6.22 -4.17 5.68
C VAL A 66 5.44 -3.54 6.84
N SER A 67 4.25 -4.07 7.14
CA SER A 67 3.40 -3.63 8.25
C SER A 67 4.09 -3.75 9.61
N HIS A 68 4.95 -4.76 9.80
CA HIS A 68 5.71 -4.94 11.04
C HIS A 68 6.66 -3.74 11.25
N TYR A 69 7.34 -3.30 10.19
CA TYR A 69 8.29 -2.19 10.24
C TYR A 69 7.60 -0.82 10.33
N THR A 70 6.46 -0.62 9.64
CA THR A 70 5.77 0.68 9.60
C THR A 70 4.80 0.91 10.76
N SER A 71 4.44 -0.13 11.53
CA SER A 71 3.48 -0.05 12.63
C SER A 71 3.79 1.06 13.65
N ARG A 72 5.07 1.19 14.02
CA ARG A 72 5.55 2.21 14.97
C ARG A 72 5.38 3.62 14.42
N LEU A 73 5.76 3.82 13.16
CA LEU A 73 5.62 5.12 12.48
C LEU A 73 4.15 5.52 12.34
N SER A 74 3.28 4.58 11.97
CA SER A 74 1.84 4.80 11.89
C SER A 74 1.21 5.16 13.24
N ALA A 75 1.73 4.63 14.35
CA ALA A 75 1.27 4.96 15.69
C ALA A 75 1.61 6.41 16.09
N LEU A 76 2.77 6.93 15.66
CA LEU A 76 3.19 8.32 15.92
C LEU A 76 2.24 9.36 15.27
N LEU A 77 1.49 8.96 14.24
CA LEU A 77 0.56 9.83 13.52
C LEU A 77 -0.84 9.89 14.15
N LYS A 78 -1.16 9.02 15.11
CA LYS A 78 -2.49 8.96 15.72
C LYS A 78 -2.69 10.09 16.73
N LYS A 79 -3.11 11.26 16.23
CA LYS A 79 -3.73 12.33 17.03
C LYS A 79 -5.14 12.63 16.47
N ASN A 80 -6.15 12.36 17.31
CA ASN A 80 -7.57 12.69 17.14
C ASN A 80 -8.21 12.34 15.78
N LEU A 81 -8.56 11.07 15.58
CA LEU A 81 -9.58 10.70 14.60
C LEU A 81 -10.95 10.84 15.28
N PRO A 82 -11.88 11.71 14.83
CA PRO A 82 -13.27 11.58 15.22
C PRO A 82 -13.77 10.23 14.67
N LEU A 83 -14.32 9.42 15.56
CA LEU A 83 -15.03 8.19 15.26
C LEU A 83 -16.24 8.54 14.38
N GLY A 84 -16.07 8.53 13.05
CA GLY A 84 -17.04 9.15 12.16
C GLY A 84 -16.91 8.78 10.69
N SER A 85 -16.61 7.53 10.38
CA SER A 85 -17.03 6.89 9.12
C SER A 85 -16.97 5.37 9.29
N HIS A 86 -17.90 4.85 10.10
CA HIS A 86 -18.26 3.44 10.00
C HIS A 86 -18.64 3.14 8.54
N PRO A 87 -18.12 2.07 7.92
CA PRO A 87 -18.75 1.53 6.73
C PRO A 87 -20.18 1.15 7.14
N HIS A 88 -21.17 1.74 6.52
CA HIS A 88 -22.56 1.30 6.59
C HIS A 88 -22.63 -0.11 5.98
N ILE A 89 -22.36 -1.13 6.79
CA ILE A 89 -22.68 -2.51 6.47
C ILE A 89 -24.17 -2.64 6.73
N SER A 90 -24.98 -2.47 5.69
CA SER A 90 -26.29 -3.10 5.66
C SER A 90 -26.08 -4.61 5.58
N ARG A 91 -26.12 -5.28 6.73
CA ARG A 91 -26.54 -6.67 6.79
C ARG A 91 -27.60 -6.80 7.86
N ASP A 92 -28.75 -7.16 7.36
CA ASP A 92 -29.98 -7.33 8.07
C ASP A 92 -29.83 -8.34 9.23
N SER A 93 -30.58 -8.03 10.27
CA SER A 93 -30.93 -8.77 11.48
C SER A 93 -30.63 -10.28 11.54
N SER A 94 -29.86 -10.70 12.55
CA SER A 94 -30.36 -11.59 13.62
C SER A 94 -29.27 -12.07 14.59
N GLN A 95 -29.65 -12.12 15.86
CA GLN A 95 -29.00 -12.73 17.02
C GLN A 95 -27.89 -11.95 17.76
N ALA A 96 -28.29 -11.50 18.95
CA ALA A 96 -27.51 -10.81 19.96
C ALA A 96 -26.55 -11.75 20.74
N GLY A 97 -25.43 -11.17 21.20
CA GLY A 97 -24.81 -11.54 22.48
C GLY A 97 -23.34 -12.00 22.45
N ARG A 98 -22.38 -11.07 22.56
CA ARG A 98 -21.28 -10.99 23.57
C ARG A 98 -20.20 -9.99 23.15
N PRO A 99 -19.57 -9.24 24.09
CA PRO A 99 -18.53 -8.28 23.75
C PRO A 99 -17.19 -9.02 23.64
N ILE A 100 -16.62 -9.07 22.43
CA ILE A 100 -15.25 -9.55 22.22
C ILE A 100 -14.41 -8.33 21.89
N SER A 101 -13.37 -8.14 22.70
CA SER A 101 -12.33 -7.12 22.58
C SER A 101 -11.81 -7.03 21.15
N SER A 102 -11.77 -5.81 20.62
CA SER A 102 -11.31 -5.52 19.26
C SER A 102 -9.79 -5.63 19.17
N CYS A 103 -9.31 -6.82 18.79
CA CYS A 103 -8.06 -6.98 18.07
C CYS A 103 -8.29 -8.02 16.97
N SER A 104 -8.90 -7.58 15.86
CA SER A 104 -8.93 -8.39 14.65
C SER A 104 -7.59 -8.22 13.93
N TYR A 105 -6.65 -9.08 14.28
CA TYR A 105 -5.53 -9.43 13.43
C TYR A 105 -6.13 -10.05 12.17
N TYR A 106 -5.92 -9.43 11.00
CA TYR A 106 -6.40 -9.98 9.73
C TYR A 106 -5.74 -11.34 9.46
N SER A 107 -6.52 -12.42 9.59
CA SER A 107 -6.26 -13.71 8.96
C SER A 107 -6.54 -13.59 7.47
N PHE A 108 -5.49 -13.47 6.66
CA PHE A 108 -5.57 -13.80 5.23
C PHE A 108 -5.20 -15.27 5.06
N HIS A 109 -6.20 -16.09 4.73
CA HIS A 109 -6.00 -17.44 4.22
C HIS A 109 -5.49 -17.31 2.77
N TRP A 110 -4.21 -17.58 2.58
CA TRP A 110 -3.55 -17.63 1.28
C TRP A 110 -3.77 -19.02 0.65
N PRO A 111 -4.38 -19.16 -0.54
CA PRO A 111 -4.30 -20.39 -1.28
C PRO A 111 -2.89 -20.53 -1.87
N LEU A 112 -2.11 -21.47 -1.34
CA LEU A 112 -0.95 -22.01 -2.03
C LEU A 112 -1.46 -22.73 -3.28
N HIS A 113 -1.40 -22.09 -4.45
CA HIS A 113 -1.01 -22.66 -5.76
C HIS A 113 -1.41 -21.72 -6.91
N PRO A 114 -0.52 -21.44 -7.89
CA PRO A 114 -0.92 -20.84 -9.15
C PRO A 114 -1.65 -21.89 -10.02
N PRO A 115 -2.69 -21.51 -10.80
CA PRO A 115 -3.21 -22.39 -11.82
C PRO A 115 -2.22 -22.41 -12.99
N ASP A 116 -1.47 -23.51 -13.09
CA ASP A 116 -0.87 -23.96 -14.33
C ASP A 116 -1.97 -24.41 -15.28
N ARG A 117 -2.07 -23.76 -16.45
CA ARG A 117 -2.70 -24.37 -17.62
C ARG A 117 -2.31 -23.66 -18.91
N ARG A 118 -1.22 -24.12 -19.52
CA ARG A 118 -1.10 -24.30 -20.98
C ARG A 118 -0.18 -25.48 -21.29
N GLN A 119 -0.75 -26.68 -21.33
CA GLN A 119 -0.83 -27.57 -22.51
C GLN A 119 -1.76 -28.74 -22.20
#